data_AF-A0A1V5AV97-F1
#
_entry.id   AF-A0A1V5AV97-F1
#
_cell.length_a   1.000
_cell.length_b   1.000
_cell.length_c   1.000
_cell.angle_alpha   90.00
_cell.angle_beta   90.00
_cell.angle_gamma   90.00
#
_symmetry.space_group_name_H-M   'P 1'
#
loop_
_entity.id
_entity.type
_entity.pdbx_description
1 polymer ?
#
loop_
_entity_poly.entity_id
_entity_poly.type
_entity_poly.pdbx_seq_one_letter_code
_entity_poly.pdbx_strand_id
1 'polypeptide(L)'
;MAKLSGEPGKSSMKFSSDKGFNEFKQKFSMTNSEASAFLRDLAQEIEAGGAVEVAYGDVSISVDSKPPIELEVELENGELEIEIKLKSRS
;
A
#
# COMPACT_ATOMS: atom_id res chain seq x y z
N MET A 1 -4.74 1.43 11.23
CA MET A 1 -4.55 1.90 9.84
C MET A 1 -3.16 2.47 9.66
N ALA A 2 -2.48 2.12 8.57
CA ALA A 2 -1.23 2.73 8.16
C ALA A 2 -1.49 4.08 7.49
N LYS A 3 -0.91 5.16 8.05
CA LYS A 3 -1.16 6.52 7.56
C LYS A 3 -0.08 6.95 6.57
N LEU A 4 -0.52 7.40 5.40
CA LEU A 4 0.31 8.08 4.42
C LEU A 4 0.28 9.58 4.71
N SER A 5 1.45 10.17 4.95
CA SER A 5 1.59 11.60 5.27
C SER A 5 2.53 12.35 4.32
N GLY A 6 2.96 11.72 3.21
CA GLY A 6 3.83 12.34 2.22
C GLY A 6 3.11 13.19 1.18
N GLU A 7 3.90 13.82 0.30
CA GLU A 7 3.39 14.61 -0.82
C GLU A 7 2.83 13.69 -1.92
N PRO A 8 1.55 13.85 -2.32
CA PRO A 8 0.96 13.03 -3.37
C PRO A 8 1.55 13.40 -4.74
N GLY A 9 2.03 12.39 -5.46
CA GLY A 9 2.44 12.48 -6.85
C GLY A 9 1.34 12.10 -7.83
N LYS A 10 1.73 11.47 -8.96
CA LYS A 10 0.79 11.01 -9.99
C LYS A 10 -0.20 9.97 -9.43
N SER A 11 -1.46 10.15 -9.79
CA SER A 11 -2.55 9.21 -9.53
C SER A 11 -3.07 8.60 -10.84
N SER A 12 -3.54 7.37 -10.78
CA SER A 12 -4.30 6.75 -11.87
C SER A 12 -5.39 5.85 -11.33
N MET A 13 -6.47 5.76 -12.09
CA MET A 13 -7.67 5.03 -11.72
C MET A 13 -8.23 4.38 -12.96
N LYS A 14 -8.48 3.07 -12.93
CA LYS A 14 -9.12 2.34 -14.03
C LYS A 14 -10.47 1.79 -13.58
N PHE A 15 -11.47 2.08 -14.39
CA PHE A 15 -12.82 1.54 -14.27
C PHE A 15 -13.05 0.48 -15.34
N SER A 16 -13.80 -0.55 -14.99
CA SER A 16 -14.42 -1.45 -15.95
C SER A 16 -15.94 -1.37 -15.80
N SER A 17 -16.66 -1.46 -16.91
CA SER A 17 -18.12 -1.47 -16.94
C SER A 17 -18.73 -2.63 -16.14
N ASP A 18 -17.96 -3.70 -15.97
CA ASP A 18 -18.49 -4.99 -15.48
C ASP A 18 -18.15 -5.20 -14.00
N LYS A 19 -17.06 -4.61 -13.49
CA LYS A 19 -16.59 -4.74 -12.11
C LYS A 19 -16.57 -3.42 -11.35
N GLY A 20 -16.93 -2.32 -12.01
CA GLY A 20 -16.82 -0.97 -11.46
C GLY A 20 -15.35 -0.57 -11.29
N PHE A 21 -14.93 -0.31 -10.06
CA PHE A 21 -13.56 0.08 -9.76
C PHE A 21 -12.59 -1.10 -9.94
N ASN A 22 -11.62 -0.98 -10.86
CA ASN A 22 -10.73 -2.09 -11.20
C ASN A 22 -9.29 -1.89 -10.71
N GLU A 23 -8.76 -0.66 -10.75
CA GLU A 23 -7.37 -0.38 -10.34
C GLU A 23 -7.26 1.04 -9.77
N PHE A 24 -6.55 1.19 -8.64
CA PHE A 24 -6.10 2.46 -8.09
C PHE A 24 -4.58 2.46 -8.00
N LYS A 25 -3.93 3.56 -8.39
CA LYS A 25 -2.52 3.80 -8.08
C LYS A 25 -2.33 5.26 -7.67
N GLN A 26 -1.59 5.48 -6.60
CA GLN A 26 -1.17 6.81 -6.15
C GLN A 26 0.28 6.72 -5.70
N LYS A 27 1.15 7.54 -6.29
CA LYS A 27 2.54 7.69 -5.83
C LYS A 27 2.63 8.72 -4.71
N PHE A 28 3.55 8.53 -3.78
CA PHE A 28 3.87 9.50 -2.74
C PHE A 28 5.37 9.73 -2.67
N SER A 29 5.77 10.98 -2.47
CA SER A 29 7.14 11.34 -2.07
C SER A 29 7.14 11.56 -0.56
N MET A 30 8.01 10.87 0.15
CA MET A 30 8.05 10.86 1.62
C MET A 30 9.46 11.18 2.11
N THR A 31 9.55 11.89 3.23
CA THR A 31 10.79 11.96 4.02
C THR A 31 11.09 10.62 4.69
N ASN A 32 12.34 10.44 5.14
CA ASN A 32 12.76 9.23 5.85
C ASN A 32 11.88 8.95 7.09
N SER A 33 11.52 9.99 7.85
CA SER A 33 10.68 9.87 9.04
C SER A 33 9.26 9.43 8.71
N GLU A 34 8.68 9.97 7.64
CA GLU A 34 7.32 9.63 7.21
C GLU A 34 7.26 8.21 6.67
N ALA A 35 8.21 7.81 5.81
CA ALA A 35 8.28 6.44 5.29
C ALA A 35 8.47 5.43 6.44
N SER A 36 9.33 5.74 7.41
CA SER A 36 9.54 4.87 8.57
C SER A 36 8.31 4.77 9.46
N ALA A 37 7.55 5.86 9.63
CA ALA A 37 6.30 5.83 10.39
C ALA A 37 5.25 4.97 9.68
N PHE A 38 5.07 5.17 8.37
CA PHE A 38 4.17 4.37 7.55
C PHE A 38 4.49 2.87 7.62
N LEU A 39 5.78 2.49 7.48
CA LEU A 39 6.19 1.09 7.54
C LEU A 39 5.94 0.45 8.91
N ARG A 40 6.10 1.21 10.01
CA ARG A 40 5.77 0.73 11.36
C ARG A 40 4.27 0.50 11.53
N ASP A 41 3.45 1.44 11.09
CA ASP A 41 2.00 1.30 11.17
C ASP A 41 1.50 0.14 10.28
N LEU A 42 2.09 -0.02 9.09
CA LEU A 42 1.80 -1.13 8.18
C LEU A 42 2.16 -2.49 8.81
N ALA A 43 3.30 -2.57 9.48
CA ALA A 43 3.69 -3.78 10.21
C ALA A 43 2.68 -4.12 11.31
N GLN A 44 2.22 -3.13 12.09
CA GLN A 44 1.21 -3.33 13.12
C GLN A 44 -0.12 -3.84 12.55
N GLU A 45 -0.57 -3.32 11.41
CA GLU A 45 -1.79 -3.79 10.73
C GLU A 45 -1.66 -5.25 10.28
N ILE A 46 -0.49 -5.62 9.73
CA ILE A 46 -0.21 -7.00 9.30
C ILE A 46 -0.21 -7.95 10.51
N GLU A 47 0.44 -7.56 11.60
CA GLU A 47 0.54 -8.36 12.84
C GLU A 47 -0.84 -8.57 13.50
N ALA A 48 -1.78 -7.63 13.34
CA ALA A 48 -3.14 -7.77 13.85
C ALA A 48 -3.92 -8.93 13.20
N GLY A 49 -3.50 -9.43 12.02
CA GLY A 49 -4.03 -10.64 11.39
C GLY A 49 -5.41 -10.50 10.74
N GLY A 50 -5.92 -9.27 10.62
CA GLY A 50 -7.20 -8.92 10.00
C GLY A 50 -7.04 -8.15 8.68
N ALA A 51 -7.97 -7.25 8.42
CA ALA A 51 -7.87 -6.34 7.28
C ALA A 51 -6.74 -5.34 7.50
N VAL A 52 -5.86 -5.23 6.51
CA VAL A 52 -4.82 -4.22 6.47
C VAL A 52 -5.41 -2.99 5.80
N GLU A 53 -5.40 -1.85 6.50
CA GLU A 53 -5.94 -0.59 6.02
C GLU A 53 -4.83 0.45 5.82
N VAL A 54 -4.82 1.08 4.65
CA VAL A 54 -3.94 2.20 4.30
C VAL A 54 -4.79 3.43 4.04
N ALA A 55 -4.39 4.59 4.56
CA ALA A 55 -5.18 5.81 4.44
C ALA A 55 -4.36 7.04 4.12
N TYR A 56 -5.00 7.97 3.41
CA TYR A 56 -4.48 9.28 3.07
C TYR A 56 -5.61 10.32 3.13
N GLY A 57 -5.45 11.35 3.96
CA GLY A 57 -6.52 12.32 4.23
C GLY A 57 -7.78 11.62 4.77
N ASP A 58 -8.93 11.88 4.14
CA ASP A 58 -10.22 11.30 4.50
C ASP A 58 -10.54 9.98 3.76
N VAL A 59 -9.60 9.44 2.99
CA VAL A 59 -9.80 8.25 2.16
C VAL A 59 -8.94 7.10 2.66
N SER A 60 -9.51 5.90 2.72
CA SER A 60 -8.78 4.66 3.02
C SER A 60 -9.13 3.53 2.06
N ILE A 61 -8.18 2.59 1.93
CA ILE A 61 -8.32 1.33 1.20
C ILE A 61 -7.96 0.21 2.16
N SER A 62 -8.84 -0.78 2.28
CA SER A 62 -8.65 -1.94 3.15
C SER A 62 -8.64 -3.24 2.34
N VAL A 63 -7.76 -4.18 2.70
CA VAL A 63 -7.74 -5.54 2.16
C VAL A 63 -7.77 -6.54 3.30
N ASP A 64 -8.77 -7.42 3.35
CA ASP A 64 -8.75 -8.59 4.25
C ASP A 64 -7.71 -9.59 3.76
N SER A 65 -6.48 -9.43 4.22
CA SER A 65 -5.34 -10.20 3.74
C SER A 65 -5.22 -11.55 4.46
N LYS A 66 -4.74 -12.57 3.76
CA LYS A 66 -4.29 -13.83 4.39
C LYS A 66 -2.81 -14.06 4.13
N PRO A 67 -2.10 -14.69 5.08
CA PRO A 67 -0.77 -15.23 4.82
C PRO A 67 -0.77 -16.23 3.63
N PRO A 68 0.35 -16.34 2.90
CA PRO A 68 1.56 -15.53 3.04
C PRO A 68 1.41 -14.14 2.39
N ILE A 69 2.12 -13.15 2.94
CA ILE A 69 2.35 -11.87 2.26
C ILE A 69 3.54 -12.05 1.31
N GLU A 70 3.36 -11.68 0.05
CA GLU A 70 4.42 -11.73 -0.95
C GLU A 70 5.25 -10.44 -0.86
N LEU A 71 6.57 -10.60 -0.78
CA LEU A 71 7.54 -9.51 -0.74
C LEU A 71 8.60 -9.77 -1.81
N GLU A 72 8.86 -8.75 -2.61
CA GLU A 72 9.81 -8.75 -3.72
C GLU A 72 10.84 -7.66 -3.46
N VAL A 73 12.14 -8.00 -3.58
CA VAL A 73 13.27 -7.08 -3.39
C VAL A 73 14.16 -7.16 -4.61
N GLU A 74 14.37 -6.04 -5.26
CA GLU A 74 15.15 -5.95 -6.50
C GLU A 74 16.21 -4.85 -6.39
N LEU A 75 17.36 -5.08 -7.02
CA LEU A 75 18.43 -4.09 -7.19
C LEU A 75 18.75 -3.99 -8.67
N GLU A 76 18.26 -2.94 -9.32
CA GLU A 76 18.46 -2.70 -10.75
C GLU A 76 18.94 -1.26 -10.97
N ASN A 77 19.94 -1.07 -11.83
CA ASN A 77 20.48 0.27 -12.18
C ASN A 77 20.92 1.13 -10.97
N GLY A 78 21.25 0.50 -9.84
CA GLY A 78 21.62 1.19 -8.60
C GLY A 78 20.43 1.63 -7.74
N GLU A 79 19.21 1.24 -8.10
CA GLU A 79 17.98 1.51 -7.37
C GLU A 79 17.53 0.25 -6.62
N LEU A 80 17.24 0.39 -5.33
CA LEU A 80 16.65 -0.66 -4.50
C LEU A 80 15.13 -0.50 -4.50
N GLU A 81 14.43 -1.49 -5.04
CA GLU A 81 12.96 -1.54 -5.03
C GLU A 81 12.47 -2.61 -4.06
N ILE A 82 11.39 -2.28 -3.34
CA ILE A 82 10.70 -3.20 -2.42
C ILE A 82 9.20 -3.13 -2.72
N GLU A 83 8.62 -4.25 -3.15
CA GLU A 83 7.18 -4.36 -3.39
C GLU A 83 6.55 -5.33 -2.38
N ILE A 84 5.44 -4.90 -1.77
CA ILE A 84 4.66 -5.72 -0.82
C ILE A 84 3.27 -5.94 -1.44
N LYS A 85 2.90 -7.21 -1.66
CA LYS A 85 1.60 -7.59 -2.25
C LYS A 85 0.70 -8.23 -1.20
N LEU A 86 -0.39 -7.55 -0.87
CA LEU A 86 -1.46 -8.05 0.01
C LEU A 86 -2.63 -8.57 -0.84
N LYS A 87 -2.87 -9.88 -0.79
CA LYS A 87 -3.98 -10.52 -1.53
C LYS A 87 -5.19 -10.71 -0.63
N SER A 88 -6.37 -10.38 -1.14
CA SER A 88 -7.65 -10.59 -0.46
C SER A 88 -7.92 -12.08 -0.20
N ARG A 89 -8.59 -12.38 0.91
CA ARG A 89 -9.29 -13.65 1.14
C ARG A 89 -10.49 -13.75 0.20
N SER A 90 -10.25 -14.27 -1.00
CA SER A 90 -11.30 -14.79 -1.88
C SER A 90 -12.09 -15.90 -1.21
#